data_AF-A0A519XVK1-F1
#
_entry.id   AF-A0A519XVK1-F1
#
_cell.length_a   1.000
_cell.length_b   1.000
_cell.length_c   1.000
_cell.angle_alpha   90.00
_cell.angle_beta   90.00
_cell.angle_gamma   90.00
#
_symmetry.space_group_name_H-M   'P 1'
#
loop_
_entity.id
_entity.type
_entity.pdbx_description
1 polymer ?
#
loop_
_entity_poly.entity_id
_entity_poly.type
_entity_poly.pdbx_seq_one_letter_code
_entity_poly.pdbx_strand_id
1 'polypeptide(L)'
;MSSVIGPPHYNLVDLLRQAQAGQPTPLTDFLRRFAPLAATNADQNALLVLRHFDAAPSQNQRRVLNCRPRGIDFQPGITIATYSGTGGGQRNAYLPTGFIYTGLGLHGQEVELVQADGLALTTNLTELGRKLDFWGTFSEDDLRAAFSRLCNERYAPSQPAVPAPSELVLELPGVGLLTYEPRYEWYAGSFTVAGQPVTITIAYAATPQLLPLQAWVAQQLLAHFWEPLLAAMTDQLLTLKNDAWLDEGEPELSKEAFQQRVTLSGIAFYADGSAAIYCNDDELFLGHTIEISVAENGKYRTAHLAG
;
A
#
# COMPACT_ATOMS: atom_id res chain seq x y z
N MET A 1 -20.73 -0.14 -27.62
CA MET A 1 -19.40 -0.04 -26.99
C MET A 1 -19.51 1.05 -25.94
N SER A 2 -19.91 0.68 -24.72
CA SER A 2 -20.16 1.65 -23.64
C SER A 2 -18.84 1.98 -22.98
N SER A 3 -18.38 3.22 -23.16
CA SER A 3 -17.25 3.80 -22.44
C SER A 3 -17.58 3.81 -20.94
N VAL A 4 -16.92 2.95 -20.17
CA VAL A 4 -16.97 3.02 -18.71
C VAL A 4 -16.26 4.30 -18.30
N ILE A 5 -17.04 5.36 -18.07
CA ILE A 5 -16.60 6.60 -17.44
C ILE A 5 -16.09 6.20 -16.05
N GLY A 6 -14.77 6.14 -15.88
CA GLY A 6 -14.18 5.84 -14.59
C GLY A 6 -14.56 6.92 -13.56
N PRO A 7 -14.71 6.57 -12.28
CA PRO A 7 -15.42 7.40 -11.32
C PRO A 7 -14.65 8.63 -10.78
N PRO A 8 -15.30 9.64 -10.19
CA PRO A 8 -14.60 10.65 -9.38
C PRO A 8 -13.73 9.97 -8.31
N HIS A 9 -12.59 10.58 -7.95
CA HIS A 9 -11.55 10.00 -7.09
C HIS A 9 -12.11 9.61 -5.71
N TYR A 10 -12.42 8.33 -5.50
CA TYR A 10 -12.85 7.82 -4.20
C TYR A 10 -11.64 7.34 -3.41
N ASN A 11 -11.50 7.80 -2.16
CA ASN A 11 -10.59 7.20 -1.20
C ASN A 11 -11.29 5.97 -0.57
N LEU A 12 -10.93 4.77 -1.04
CA LEU A 12 -11.62 3.53 -0.65
C LEU A 12 -11.44 3.19 0.84
N VAL A 13 -10.28 3.50 1.41
CA VAL A 13 -10.03 3.32 2.85
C VAL A 13 -10.91 4.27 3.65
N ASP A 14 -11.09 5.50 3.18
CA ASP A 14 -11.96 6.47 3.84
C ASP A 14 -13.44 6.06 3.81
N LEU A 15 -13.91 5.46 2.71
CA LEU A 15 -15.26 4.88 2.65
C LEU A 15 -15.48 3.83 3.75
N LEU A 16 -14.50 2.94 3.98
CA LEU A 16 -14.55 1.96 5.05
C LEU A 16 -14.49 2.61 6.44
N ARG A 17 -13.60 3.60 6.62
CA ARG A 17 -13.47 4.37 7.87
C ARG A 17 -14.77 5.04 8.27
N GLN A 18 -15.41 5.76 7.35
CA GLN A 18 -16.69 6.44 7.59
C GLN A 18 -17.80 5.44 7.92
N ALA A 19 -17.85 4.31 7.21
CA ALA A 19 -18.85 3.28 7.45
C ALA A 19 -18.71 2.65 8.86
N GLN A 20 -17.49 2.31 9.30
CA GLN A 20 -17.22 1.84 10.66
C GLN A 20 -17.47 2.89 11.74
N ALA A 21 -17.38 4.19 11.41
CA ALA A 21 -17.75 5.29 12.29
C ALA A 21 -19.28 5.54 12.37
N GLY A 22 -20.10 4.67 11.78
CA GLY A 22 -21.57 4.78 11.78
C GLY A 22 -22.13 5.68 10.68
N GLN A 23 -21.33 6.02 9.65
CA GLN A 23 -21.75 6.80 8.49
C GLN A 23 -21.66 5.95 7.20
N PRO A 24 -22.56 4.97 6.99
CA PRO A 24 -22.42 3.98 5.91
C PRO A 24 -22.90 4.48 4.54
N THR A 25 -23.57 5.63 4.46
CA THR A 25 -24.18 6.14 3.22
C THR A 25 -23.17 6.27 2.07
N PRO A 26 -21.98 6.85 2.24
CA PRO A 26 -21.00 6.97 1.16
C PRO A 26 -20.55 5.61 0.61
N LEU A 27 -20.29 4.63 1.48
CA LEU A 27 -19.95 3.27 1.08
C LEU A 27 -21.12 2.59 0.35
N THR A 28 -22.35 2.79 0.83
CA THR A 28 -23.56 2.21 0.23
C THR A 28 -23.81 2.76 -1.17
N ASP A 29 -23.67 4.08 -1.36
CA ASP A 29 -23.82 4.73 -2.66
C ASP A 29 -22.72 4.32 -3.62
N PHE A 30 -21.48 4.17 -3.14
CA PHE A 30 -20.38 3.60 -3.91
C PHE A 30 -20.72 2.19 -4.41
N LEU A 31 -21.12 1.29 -3.52
CA LEU A 31 -21.46 -0.09 -3.89
C LEU A 31 -22.62 -0.15 -4.88
N ARG A 32 -23.66 0.67 -4.69
CA ARG A 32 -24.79 0.76 -5.64
C ARG A 32 -24.35 1.22 -7.02
N ARG A 33 -23.39 2.15 -7.09
CA ARG A 33 -22.87 2.70 -8.34
C ARG A 33 -21.99 1.73 -9.10
N PHE A 34 -21.17 0.94 -8.39
CA PHE A 34 -20.19 0.04 -9.02
C PHE A 34 -20.59 -1.43 -9.01
N ALA A 35 -21.73 -1.80 -8.45
CA ALA A 35 -22.27 -3.15 -8.58
C ALA A 35 -22.41 -3.54 -10.07
N PRO A 36 -22.10 -4.79 -10.45
CA PRO A 36 -21.62 -5.90 -9.62
C PRO A 36 -20.09 -5.96 -9.41
N LEU A 37 -19.34 -4.93 -9.82
CA LEU A 37 -17.87 -4.89 -9.85
C LEU A 37 -17.25 -4.42 -8.53
N ALA A 38 -18.05 -4.17 -7.49
CA ALA A 38 -17.57 -3.81 -6.17
C ALA A 38 -18.32 -4.58 -5.08
N ALA A 39 -17.60 -5.00 -4.04
CA ALA A 39 -18.17 -5.76 -2.92
C ALA A 39 -17.48 -5.39 -1.60
N THR A 40 -18.26 -5.36 -0.51
CA THR A 40 -17.77 -5.20 0.87
C THR A 40 -18.26 -6.37 1.72
N ASN A 41 -17.55 -6.69 2.80
CA ASN A 41 -18.05 -7.63 3.80
C ASN A 41 -18.98 -6.95 4.83
N ALA A 42 -19.69 -7.78 5.60
CA ALA A 42 -20.63 -7.35 6.62
C ALA A 42 -19.99 -6.45 7.70
N ASP A 43 -18.75 -6.74 8.07
CA ASP A 43 -17.98 -5.97 9.07
C ASP A 43 -17.43 -4.65 8.52
N GLN A 44 -17.61 -4.38 7.21
CA GLN A 44 -17.14 -3.18 6.52
C GLN A 44 -15.66 -2.90 6.79
N ASN A 45 -14.85 -3.97 6.86
CA ASN A 45 -13.41 -3.88 7.08
C ASN A 45 -12.61 -4.19 5.80
N ALA A 46 -13.28 -4.61 4.73
CA ALA A 46 -12.69 -4.85 3.42
C ALA A 46 -13.65 -4.44 2.29
N LEU A 47 -13.12 -3.75 1.29
CA LEU A 47 -13.79 -3.34 0.05
C LEU A 47 -12.96 -3.77 -1.14
N LEU A 48 -13.58 -4.47 -2.08
CA LEU A 48 -12.96 -4.91 -3.33
C LEU A 48 -13.58 -4.17 -4.50
N VAL A 49 -12.75 -3.79 -5.46
CA VAL A 49 -13.17 -3.15 -6.71
C VAL A 49 -12.47 -3.82 -7.89
N LEU A 50 -13.25 -4.52 -8.72
CA LEU A 50 -12.81 -5.07 -9.99
C LEU A 50 -12.66 -3.93 -10.99
N ARG A 51 -11.45 -3.76 -11.54
CA ARG A 51 -11.12 -2.68 -12.45
C ARG A 51 -10.03 -3.10 -13.44
N HIS A 52 -9.79 -2.22 -14.41
CA HIS A 52 -8.64 -2.31 -15.28
C HIS A 52 -7.55 -1.33 -14.81
N PHE A 53 -6.31 -1.76 -14.96
CA PHE A 53 -5.09 -1.01 -14.70
C PHE A 53 -4.36 -0.74 -16.03
N ASP A 54 -3.68 0.39 -16.15
CA ASP A 54 -2.84 0.66 -17.31
C ASP A 54 -1.68 -0.33 -17.34
N ALA A 55 -1.40 -0.88 -18.52
CA ALA A 55 -0.32 -1.84 -18.69
C ALA A 55 0.64 -1.36 -19.78
N ALA A 56 1.92 -1.21 -19.43
CA ALA A 56 2.96 -0.91 -20.40
C ALA A 56 3.61 -2.23 -20.88
N PRO A 57 3.69 -2.47 -22.19
CA PRO A 57 4.36 -3.64 -22.73
C PRO A 57 5.88 -3.57 -22.44
N SER A 58 6.46 -4.70 -22.01
CA SER A 58 7.90 -4.87 -21.81
C SER A 58 8.34 -6.23 -22.33
N GLN A 59 8.64 -6.33 -23.63
CA GLN A 59 8.96 -7.60 -24.30
C GLN A 59 7.91 -8.71 -24.03
N ASN A 60 8.21 -9.66 -23.14
CA ASN A 60 7.33 -10.77 -22.71
C ASN A 60 6.74 -10.58 -21.30
N GLN A 61 6.95 -9.42 -20.70
CA GLN A 61 6.47 -9.02 -19.38
C GLN A 61 5.57 -7.80 -19.50
N ARG A 62 4.76 -7.58 -18.48
CA ARG A 62 3.90 -6.41 -18.33
C ARG A 62 4.35 -5.64 -17.11
N ARG A 63 4.45 -4.32 -17.25
CA ARG A 63 4.51 -3.40 -16.11
C ARG A 63 3.12 -2.84 -15.92
N VAL A 64 2.51 -3.11 -14.78
CA VAL A 64 1.19 -2.56 -14.45
C VAL A 64 1.36 -1.29 -13.64
N LEU A 65 0.63 -0.25 -14.04
CA LEU A 65 0.58 1.02 -13.35
C LEU A 65 -0.77 1.14 -12.63
N ASN A 66 -0.75 1.61 -11.39
CA ASN A 66 -1.95 1.78 -10.57
C ASN A 66 -2.76 3.03 -11.01
N CYS A 67 -3.07 3.12 -12.29
CA CYS A 67 -3.86 4.19 -12.88
C CYS A 67 -4.87 3.62 -13.88
N ARG A 68 -5.65 4.49 -14.51
CA ARG A 68 -6.60 4.05 -15.54
C ARG A 68 -5.87 3.72 -16.83
N PRO A 69 -6.33 2.71 -17.57
CA PRO A 69 -5.83 2.46 -18.91
C PRO A 69 -5.90 3.70 -19.79
N ARG A 70 -4.79 4.07 -20.41
CA ARG A 70 -4.71 5.16 -21.40
C ARG A 70 -5.00 4.67 -22.82
N GLY A 71 -4.91 3.36 -23.03
CA GLY A 71 -5.12 2.73 -24.33
C GLY A 71 -5.77 1.35 -24.22
N ILE A 72 -5.52 0.54 -25.25
CA ILE A 72 -6.05 -0.82 -25.33
C ILE A 72 -5.25 -1.82 -24.47
N ASP A 73 -4.05 -1.44 -24.04
CA ASP A 73 -3.21 -2.25 -23.17
C ASP A 73 -3.62 -2.02 -21.71
N PHE A 74 -4.34 -3.00 -21.16
CA PHE A 74 -4.74 -2.99 -19.77
C PHE A 74 -4.58 -4.35 -19.11
N GLN A 75 -4.47 -4.32 -17.79
CA GLN A 75 -4.49 -5.50 -16.94
C GLN A 75 -5.78 -5.50 -16.11
N PRO A 76 -6.64 -6.52 -16.19
CA PRO A 76 -7.73 -6.66 -15.22
C PRO A 76 -7.17 -7.02 -13.84
N GLY A 77 -7.83 -6.53 -12.80
CA GLY A 77 -7.46 -6.85 -11.43
C GLY A 77 -8.46 -6.32 -10.42
N ILE A 78 -8.13 -6.49 -9.15
CA ILE A 78 -8.95 -6.11 -8.02
C ILE A 78 -8.14 -5.16 -7.14
N THR A 79 -8.64 -3.95 -6.92
CA THR A 79 -8.16 -3.11 -5.81
C THR A 79 -8.80 -3.59 -4.53
N ILE A 80 -7.99 -3.88 -3.52
CA ILE A 80 -8.39 -4.38 -2.21
C ILE A 80 -8.06 -3.30 -1.19
N ALA A 81 -9.09 -2.65 -0.64
CA ALA A 81 -8.96 -1.75 0.49
C ALA A 81 -9.34 -2.47 1.78
N THR A 82 -8.57 -2.26 2.85
CA THR A 82 -8.89 -2.78 4.18
C THR A 82 -8.80 -1.68 5.23
N TYR A 83 -9.61 -1.76 6.27
CA TYR A 83 -9.61 -0.82 7.39
C TYR A 83 -9.95 -1.53 8.69
N SER A 84 -9.39 -1.06 9.80
CA SER A 84 -9.36 -1.85 11.03
C SER A 84 -9.33 -1.00 12.30
N GLY A 85 -10.03 0.13 12.28
CA GLY A 85 -10.17 1.05 13.42
C GLY A 85 -8.94 1.93 13.69
N THR A 86 -7.74 1.36 13.64
CA THR A 86 -6.46 2.07 13.90
C THR A 86 -5.74 2.48 12.63
N GLY A 87 -6.15 1.95 11.48
CA GLY A 87 -5.50 2.18 10.20
C GLY A 87 -6.12 1.34 9.09
N GLY A 88 -5.79 1.71 7.87
CA GLY A 88 -6.21 0.99 6.68
C GLY A 88 -5.14 1.06 5.59
N GLY A 89 -5.30 0.24 4.58
CA GLY A 89 -4.37 0.13 3.48
C GLY A 89 -5.07 -0.32 2.22
N GLN A 90 -4.39 -0.12 1.10
CA GLN A 90 -4.84 -0.55 -0.20
C GLN A 90 -3.73 -1.37 -0.85
N ARG A 91 -4.12 -2.38 -1.63
CA ARG A 91 -3.22 -3.14 -2.50
C ARG A 91 -3.98 -3.61 -3.73
N ASN A 92 -3.25 -4.08 -4.74
CA ASN A 92 -3.85 -4.60 -5.96
C ASN A 92 -3.55 -6.09 -6.12
N ALA A 93 -4.53 -6.84 -6.60
CA ALA A 93 -4.37 -8.22 -7.04
C ALA A 93 -4.66 -8.26 -8.55
N TYR A 94 -3.72 -8.75 -9.35
CA TYR A 94 -3.90 -8.82 -10.80
C TYR A 94 -4.61 -10.10 -11.20
N LEU A 95 -5.43 -10.03 -12.26
CA LEU A 95 -6.19 -11.15 -12.79
C LEU A 95 -5.72 -11.43 -14.22
N PRO A 96 -5.66 -12.69 -14.68
CA PRO A 96 -5.23 -13.00 -16.03
C PRO A 96 -6.07 -12.28 -17.10
N THR A 97 -5.43 -11.91 -18.20
CA THR A 97 -6.13 -11.42 -19.39
C THR A 97 -6.91 -12.56 -20.07
N GLY A 98 -7.76 -12.27 -21.06
CA GLY A 98 -8.50 -13.30 -21.81
C GLY A 98 -9.71 -13.91 -21.09
N PHE A 99 -9.92 -13.58 -19.82
CA PHE A 99 -11.20 -13.79 -19.13
C PHE A 99 -12.00 -12.49 -19.10
N ILE A 100 -13.33 -12.61 -19.12
CA ILE A 100 -14.24 -11.48 -18.92
C ILE A 100 -14.83 -11.62 -17.53
N TYR A 101 -14.42 -10.76 -16.61
CA TYR A 101 -14.92 -10.75 -15.24
C TYR A 101 -16.13 -9.82 -15.13
N THR A 102 -17.23 -10.34 -14.60
CA THR A 102 -18.53 -9.66 -14.60
C THR A 102 -19.06 -9.39 -13.20
N GLY A 103 -18.41 -9.87 -12.14
CA GLY A 103 -18.88 -9.60 -10.79
C GLY A 103 -17.91 -10.02 -9.69
N LEU A 104 -18.13 -9.43 -8.51
CA LEU A 104 -17.46 -9.77 -7.26
C LEU A 104 -18.47 -10.01 -6.15
N GLY A 105 -18.19 -11.01 -5.33
CA GLY A 105 -18.82 -11.25 -4.03
C GLY A 105 -17.77 -11.22 -2.92
N LEU A 106 -18.15 -10.75 -1.73
CA LEU A 106 -17.31 -10.80 -0.54
C LEU A 106 -18.15 -11.18 0.69
N HIS A 107 -17.88 -12.36 1.24
CA HIS A 107 -18.56 -12.89 2.42
C HIS A 107 -17.54 -13.21 3.51
N GLY A 108 -17.44 -12.33 4.52
CA GLY A 108 -16.38 -12.40 5.52
C GLY A 108 -15.02 -12.16 4.86
N GLN A 109 -14.21 -13.21 4.70
CA GLN A 109 -12.95 -13.18 3.95
C GLN A 109 -13.02 -13.93 2.61
N GLU A 110 -14.10 -14.67 2.35
CA GLU A 110 -14.27 -15.43 1.12
C GLU A 110 -14.67 -14.50 -0.02
N VAL A 111 -13.96 -14.62 -1.13
CA VAL A 111 -14.14 -13.82 -2.34
C VAL A 111 -14.71 -14.71 -3.43
N GLU A 112 -15.77 -14.25 -4.07
CA GLU A 112 -16.33 -14.85 -5.26
C GLU A 112 -16.00 -13.96 -6.47
N LEU A 113 -15.43 -14.55 -7.52
CA LEU A 113 -15.12 -13.87 -8.77
C LEU A 113 -15.93 -14.50 -9.90
N VAL A 114 -16.84 -13.74 -10.50
CA VAL A 114 -17.77 -14.21 -11.53
C VAL A 114 -17.24 -13.87 -12.91
N GLN A 115 -17.25 -14.84 -13.81
CA GLN A 115 -16.86 -14.72 -15.22
C GLN A 115 -18.09 -14.73 -16.14
N ALA A 116 -17.94 -14.17 -17.35
CA ALA A 116 -19.05 -14.01 -18.30
C ALA A 116 -19.62 -15.33 -18.84
N ASP A 117 -18.87 -16.42 -18.76
CA ASP A 117 -19.33 -17.78 -19.08
C ASP A 117 -20.17 -18.42 -17.95
N GLY A 118 -20.40 -17.69 -16.85
CA GLY A 118 -21.13 -18.15 -15.70
C GLY A 118 -20.28 -18.94 -14.70
N LEU A 119 -18.97 -19.11 -14.95
CA LEU A 119 -18.07 -19.69 -13.97
C LEU A 119 -17.84 -18.72 -12.82
N ALA A 120 -17.94 -19.24 -11.60
CA ALA A 120 -17.57 -18.53 -10.37
C ALA A 120 -16.36 -19.22 -9.75
N LEU A 121 -15.31 -18.45 -9.49
CA LEU A 121 -14.15 -18.89 -8.73
C LEU A 121 -14.30 -18.40 -7.29
N THR A 122 -14.17 -19.32 -6.33
CA THR A 122 -14.14 -18.98 -4.90
C THR A 122 -12.69 -19.02 -4.38
N THR A 123 -12.29 -17.96 -3.69
CA THR A 123 -10.99 -17.81 -3.01
C THR A 123 -11.19 -17.00 -1.73
N ASN A 124 -10.13 -16.42 -1.17
CA ASN A 124 -10.21 -15.50 -0.05
C ASN A 124 -9.23 -14.33 -0.17
N LEU A 125 -9.45 -13.29 0.64
CA LEU A 125 -8.63 -12.08 0.69
C LEU A 125 -7.12 -12.35 0.89
N THR A 126 -6.79 -13.39 1.65
CA THR A 126 -5.41 -13.76 1.94
C THR A 126 -4.75 -14.39 0.72
N GLU A 127 -5.43 -15.32 0.04
CA GLU A 127 -4.95 -15.88 -1.22
C GLU A 127 -4.76 -14.82 -2.31
N LEU A 128 -5.71 -13.90 -2.49
CA LEU A 128 -5.56 -12.82 -3.45
C LEU A 128 -4.29 -12.01 -3.18
N GLY A 129 -4.06 -11.62 -1.92
CA GLY A 129 -2.86 -10.87 -1.54
C GLY A 129 -1.56 -11.68 -1.60
N ARG A 130 -1.60 -12.99 -1.40
CA ARG A 130 -0.38 -13.83 -1.41
C ARG A 130 0.00 -14.34 -2.78
N LYS A 131 -0.98 -14.64 -3.62
CA LYS A 131 -0.77 -15.30 -4.92
C LYS A 131 -0.84 -14.33 -6.09
N LEU A 132 -1.60 -13.23 -5.97
CA LEU A 132 -1.90 -12.33 -7.10
C LEU A 132 -1.41 -10.89 -6.92
N ASP A 133 -0.76 -10.58 -5.80
CA ASP A 133 -0.08 -9.30 -5.57
C ASP A 133 1.32 -9.34 -6.22
N PHE A 134 1.38 -9.07 -7.52
CA PHE A 134 2.65 -9.04 -8.26
C PHE A 134 3.30 -7.67 -8.18
N TRP A 135 4.57 -7.62 -7.76
CA TRP A 135 5.34 -6.39 -7.72
C TRP A 135 6.26 -6.26 -8.94
N GLY A 136 6.33 -5.07 -9.53
CA GLY A 136 7.22 -4.78 -10.66
C GLY A 136 6.68 -5.31 -12.00
N THR A 137 7.50 -6.06 -12.73
CA THR A 137 7.14 -6.67 -14.01
C THR A 137 6.87 -8.16 -13.87
N PHE A 138 5.85 -8.67 -14.56
CA PHE A 138 5.49 -10.08 -14.52
C PHE A 138 5.00 -10.58 -15.89
N SER A 139 5.05 -11.89 -16.14
CA SER A 139 4.51 -12.49 -17.36
C SER A 139 3.04 -12.89 -17.17
N GLU A 140 2.29 -12.93 -18.28
CA GLU A 140 0.91 -13.42 -18.27
C GLU A 140 0.84 -14.90 -17.87
N ASP A 141 1.84 -15.70 -18.20
CA ASP A 141 1.89 -17.13 -17.85
C ASP A 141 2.09 -17.34 -16.34
N ASP A 142 2.96 -16.54 -15.70
CA ASP A 142 3.13 -16.58 -14.24
C ASP A 142 1.84 -16.22 -13.53
N LEU A 143 1.16 -15.18 -14.03
CA LEU A 143 -0.12 -14.74 -13.50
C LEU A 143 -1.20 -15.81 -13.66
N ARG A 144 -1.30 -16.46 -14.82
CA ARG A 144 -2.22 -17.59 -15.04
C ARG A 144 -1.92 -18.77 -14.11
N ALA A 145 -0.64 -19.11 -13.96
CA ALA A 145 -0.22 -20.20 -13.09
C ALA A 145 -0.51 -19.89 -11.61
N ALA A 146 -0.40 -18.64 -11.17
CA ALA A 146 -0.81 -18.22 -9.83
C ALA A 146 -2.34 -18.24 -9.66
N PHE A 147 -3.08 -17.73 -10.65
CA PHE A 147 -4.53 -17.71 -10.65
C PHE A 147 -5.14 -19.12 -10.61
N SER A 148 -4.59 -20.07 -11.37
CA SER A 148 -5.04 -21.47 -11.36
C SER A 148 -4.79 -22.21 -10.04
N ARG A 149 -3.95 -21.64 -9.16
CA ARG A 149 -3.65 -22.17 -7.82
C ARG A 149 -4.55 -21.59 -6.72
N LEU A 150 -5.47 -20.69 -7.04
CA LEU A 150 -6.49 -20.26 -6.09
C LEU A 150 -7.40 -21.44 -5.74
N CYS A 151 -7.53 -21.76 -4.46
CA CYS A 151 -8.31 -22.92 -4.02
C CYS A 151 -9.05 -22.68 -2.69
N ASN A 152 -9.22 -21.42 -2.31
CA ASN A 152 -9.74 -20.98 -1.02
C ASN A 152 -8.96 -21.59 0.17
N GLU A 153 -7.64 -21.70 0.02
CA GLU A 153 -6.76 -22.19 1.09
C GLU A 153 -6.81 -21.26 2.31
N ARG A 154 -7.06 -21.84 3.49
CA ARG A 154 -6.98 -21.11 4.76
C ARG A 154 -5.57 -21.22 5.30
N TYR A 155 -4.87 -20.10 5.32
CA TYR A 155 -3.55 -20.03 5.92
C TYR A 155 -3.66 -19.96 7.44
N ALA A 156 -2.88 -20.80 8.12
CA ALA A 156 -2.61 -20.57 9.53
C ALA A 156 -1.96 -19.18 9.69
N PRO A 157 -2.20 -18.48 10.81
CA PRO A 157 -1.46 -17.26 11.14
C PRO A 157 0.04 -17.56 10.97
N SER A 158 0.72 -16.75 10.17
CA SER A 158 2.15 -16.91 9.93
C SER A 158 2.90 -16.71 11.25
N GLN A 159 3.55 -17.79 11.72
CA GLN A 159 4.34 -17.91 12.95
C GLN A 159 3.58 -17.76 14.29
N PRO A 160 4.01 -18.44 15.36
CA PRO A 160 3.53 -18.11 16.69
C PRO A 160 3.85 -16.65 16.98
N ALA A 161 2.87 -15.91 17.50
CA ALA A 161 3.03 -14.51 17.90
C ALA A 161 4.34 -14.35 18.66
N VAL A 162 5.14 -13.36 18.27
CA VAL A 162 6.33 -13.01 19.02
C VAL A 162 5.86 -12.73 20.46
N PRO A 163 6.42 -13.39 21.50
CA PRO A 163 5.95 -13.19 22.86
C PRO A 163 6.06 -11.70 23.18
N ALA A 164 4.97 -11.10 23.66
CA ALA A 164 4.92 -9.67 23.92
C ALA A 164 6.11 -9.22 24.81
N PRO A 165 6.65 -8.01 24.57
CA PRO A 165 7.73 -7.50 25.40
C PRO A 165 7.27 -7.34 26.85
N SER A 166 8.20 -7.49 27.78
CA SER A 166 7.97 -7.22 29.20
C SER A 166 7.68 -5.74 29.47
N GLU A 167 8.18 -4.85 28.61
CA GLU A 167 7.97 -3.41 28.68
C GLU A 167 7.14 -2.94 27.49
N LEU A 168 5.97 -2.36 27.76
CA LEU A 168 5.06 -1.83 26.74
C LEU A 168 5.41 -0.40 26.32
N VAL A 169 6.37 0.24 27.00
CA VAL A 169 6.82 1.60 26.70
C VAL A 169 8.33 1.56 26.52
N LEU A 170 8.81 2.15 25.43
CA LEU A 170 10.22 2.26 25.09
C LEU A 170 10.60 3.75 25.03
N GLU A 171 11.52 4.17 25.89
CA GLU A 171 12.05 5.54 25.86
C GLU A 171 13.14 5.67 24.81
N LEU A 172 12.99 6.57 23.84
CA LEU A 172 14.07 6.96 22.93
C LEU A 172 14.79 8.19 23.49
N PRO A 173 16.06 8.07 23.92
CA PRO A 173 16.79 9.18 24.53
C PRO A 173 16.83 10.41 23.62
N GLY A 174 16.31 11.54 24.11
CA GLY A 174 16.27 12.80 23.37
C GLY A 174 15.21 12.90 22.27
N VAL A 175 14.39 11.86 22.06
CA VAL A 175 13.32 11.86 21.05
C VAL A 175 11.94 11.78 21.70
N GLY A 176 11.71 10.84 22.61
CA GLY A 176 10.40 10.69 23.27
C GLY A 176 10.07 9.25 23.62
N LEU A 177 8.79 8.97 23.85
CA LEU A 177 8.30 7.64 24.24
C LEU A 177 7.62 6.95 23.05
N LEU A 178 7.84 5.65 22.92
CA LEU A 178 7.12 4.76 22.02
C LEU A 178 6.30 3.75 22.83
N THR A 179 5.12 3.39 22.33
CA THR A 179 4.23 2.39 22.93
C THR A 179 4.20 1.15 22.05
N TYR A 180 4.27 -0.03 22.66
CA TYR A 180 4.15 -1.29 21.95
C TYR A 180 2.73 -1.49 21.39
N GLU A 181 2.63 -1.80 20.11
CA GLU A 181 1.39 -2.12 19.42
C GLU A 181 1.35 -3.62 19.09
N PRO A 182 0.63 -4.44 19.88
CA PRO A 182 0.65 -5.90 19.76
C PRO A 182 0.21 -6.42 18.39
N ARG A 183 -0.60 -5.63 17.69
CA ARG A 183 -1.14 -6.00 16.38
C ARG A 183 -0.08 -6.02 15.28
N TYR A 184 0.88 -5.12 15.35
CA TYR A 184 1.91 -4.94 14.33
C TYR A 184 3.29 -5.38 14.83
N GLU A 185 3.37 -5.84 16.08
CA GLU A 185 4.61 -6.28 16.73
C GLU A 185 5.72 -5.22 16.60
N TRP A 186 5.38 -3.96 16.89
CA TRP A 186 6.34 -2.84 16.89
C TRP A 186 6.12 -1.91 18.09
N TYR A 187 7.09 -1.05 18.37
CA TYR A 187 6.90 0.15 19.17
C TYR A 187 6.57 1.31 18.26
N ALA A 188 5.58 2.13 18.60
CA ALA A 188 5.13 3.26 17.80
C ALA A 188 5.03 4.55 18.63
N GLY A 189 5.33 5.69 17.99
CA GLY A 189 5.15 7.01 18.58
C GLY A 189 5.31 8.09 17.54
N SER A 190 5.53 9.32 17.98
CA SER A 190 5.73 10.45 17.06
C SER A 190 6.72 11.46 17.63
N PHE A 191 7.38 12.18 16.74
CA PHE A 191 8.21 13.34 17.05
C PHE A 191 7.89 14.47 16.07
N THR A 192 8.42 15.67 16.31
CA THR A 192 8.10 16.84 15.47
C THR A 192 9.29 17.22 14.59
N VAL A 193 9.02 17.41 13.29
CA VAL A 193 9.97 17.95 12.30
C VAL A 193 9.35 19.18 11.66
N ALA A 194 10.01 20.33 11.77
CA ALA A 194 9.49 21.61 11.23
C ALA A 194 8.03 21.92 11.63
N GLY A 195 7.61 21.53 12.84
CA GLY A 195 6.25 21.73 13.34
C GLY A 195 5.22 20.68 12.89
N GLN A 196 5.63 19.69 12.07
CA GLN A 196 4.78 18.59 11.63
C GLN A 196 5.05 17.31 12.44
N PRO A 197 4.01 16.57 12.84
CA PRO A 197 4.18 15.27 13.47
C PRO A 197 4.69 14.24 12.46
N VAL A 198 5.74 13.51 12.83
CA VAL A 198 6.31 12.40 12.08
C VAL A 198 6.15 11.13 12.90
N THR A 199 5.55 10.10 12.32
CA THR A 199 5.40 8.80 12.97
C THR A 199 6.75 8.08 13.01
N ILE A 200 7.04 7.43 14.13
CA ILE A 200 8.18 6.54 14.24
C ILE A 200 7.71 5.16 14.69
N THR A 201 8.23 4.12 14.04
CA THR A 201 8.07 2.74 14.48
C THR A 201 9.40 1.99 14.57
N ILE A 202 9.48 1.06 15.51
CA ILE A 202 10.62 0.14 15.67
C ILE A 202 10.04 -1.27 15.75
N ALA A 203 10.34 -2.11 14.76
CA ALA A 203 9.93 -3.51 14.75
C ALA A 203 10.47 -4.20 16.01
N TYR A 204 9.59 -4.90 16.72
CA TYR A 204 9.99 -5.69 17.86
C TYR A 204 10.58 -7.01 17.40
N ALA A 205 11.80 -7.30 17.85
CA ALA A 205 12.35 -8.64 17.82
C ALA A 205 12.45 -9.14 19.26
N ALA A 206 11.98 -10.35 19.54
CA ALA A 206 12.10 -11.00 20.86
C ALA A 206 13.56 -11.29 21.28
N THR A 207 14.54 -10.69 20.60
CA THR A 207 15.96 -10.87 20.80
C THR A 207 16.54 -9.76 21.70
N PRO A 208 17.69 -10.00 22.37
CA PRO A 208 18.41 -9.01 23.17
C PRO A 208 18.96 -7.81 22.36
N GLN A 209 18.58 -7.66 21.09
CA GLN A 209 19.05 -6.61 20.18
C GLN A 209 18.26 -5.29 20.30
N LEU A 210 17.13 -5.28 21.03
CA LEU A 210 16.28 -4.09 21.16
C LEU A 210 17.01 -2.90 21.80
N LEU A 211 17.79 -3.11 22.87
CA LEU A 211 18.50 -2.02 23.55
C LEU A 211 19.58 -1.36 22.67
N PRO A 212 20.49 -2.11 21.99
CA PRO A 212 21.37 -1.52 20.99
C PRO A 212 20.64 -0.81 19.85
N LEU A 213 19.53 -1.39 19.36
CA LEU A 213 18.72 -0.81 18.30
C LEU A 213 18.08 0.52 18.74
N GLN A 214 17.52 0.58 19.94
CA GLN A 214 16.94 1.78 20.55
C GLN A 214 17.94 2.95 20.60
N ALA A 215 19.15 2.70 21.11
CA ALA A 215 20.18 3.73 21.18
C ALA A 215 20.63 4.21 19.80
N TRP A 216 20.79 3.28 18.85
CA TRP A 216 21.13 3.60 17.47
C TRP A 216 20.02 4.40 16.77
N VAL A 217 18.75 4.00 16.94
CA VAL A 217 17.59 4.71 16.39
C VAL A 217 17.54 6.14 16.92
N ALA A 218 17.67 6.34 18.22
CA ALA A 218 17.72 7.68 18.81
C ALA A 218 18.85 8.54 18.21
N GLN A 219 20.03 7.95 18.03
CA GLN A 219 21.17 8.64 17.40
C GLN A 219 20.88 9.05 15.95
N GLN A 220 20.30 8.15 15.14
CA GLN A 220 19.96 8.46 13.75
C GLN A 220 18.96 9.61 13.65
N LEU A 221 17.95 9.60 14.54
CA LEU A 221 16.91 10.62 14.53
C LEU A 221 17.42 11.99 14.90
N LEU A 222 18.24 12.07 15.97
CA LEU A 222 18.89 13.31 16.39
C LEU A 222 19.88 13.83 15.35
N ALA A 223 20.43 12.95 14.52
CA ALA A 223 21.30 13.32 13.41
C ALA A 223 20.56 13.70 12.13
N HIS A 224 19.22 13.67 12.12
CA HIS A 224 18.40 13.98 10.95
C HIS A 224 18.79 13.17 9.69
N PHE A 225 19.10 11.88 9.88
CA PHE A 225 19.70 11.03 8.83
C PHE A 225 18.90 10.95 7.52
N TRP A 226 17.60 11.25 7.56
CA TRP A 226 16.70 11.25 6.41
C TRP A 226 16.95 12.39 5.43
N GLU A 227 17.46 13.54 5.87
CA GLU A 227 17.64 14.73 5.03
C GLU A 227 18.43 14.47 3.73
N PRO A 228 19.63 13.85 3.77
CA PRO A 228 20.35 13.51 2.55
C PRO A 228 19.63 12.46 1.69
N LEU A 229 18.79 11.61 2.29
CA LEU A 229 18.04 10.57 1.57
C LEU A 229 16.85 11.16 0.81
N LEU A 230 16.16 12.16 1.37
CA LEU A 230 15.12 12.93 0.67
C LEU A 230 15.70 13.65 -0.56
N ALA A 231 16.90 14.21 -0.43
CA ALA A 231 17.61 14.84 -1.54
C ALA A 231 17.97 13.82 -2.64
N ALA A 232 18.46 12.63 -2.28
CA ALA A 232 18.82 11.58 -3.23
C ALA A 232 17.61 11.02 -3.98
N MET A 233 16.48 10.84 -3.29
CA MET A 233 15.21 10.40 -3.87
C MET A 233 14.66 11.38 -4.91
N THR A 234 14.86 12.68 -4.68
CA THR A 234 14.26 13.76 -5.48
C THR A 234 14.52 13.56 -6.98
N ASP A 235 15.75 13.27 -7.38
CA ASP A 235 16.10 13.16 -8.81
C ASP A 235 15.38 11.98 -9.47
N GLN A 236 15.26 10.86 -8.77
CA GLN A 236 14.57 9.66 -9.29
C GLN A 236 13.07 9.91 -9.45
N LEU A 237 12.40 10.43 -8.42
CA LEU A 237 10.95 10.58 -8.43
C LEU A 237 10.48 11.80 -9.21
N LEU A 238 11.29 12.85 -9.32
CA LEU A 238 11.00 13.98 -10.19
C LEU A 238 10.97 13.56 -11.65
N THR A 239 11.96 12.76 -12.08
CA THR A 239 11.99 12.17 -13.41
C THR A 239 10.73 11.35 -13.66
N LEU A 240 10.36 10.48 -12.70
CA LEU A 240 9.12 9.71 -12.79
C LEU A 240 7.88 10.60 -12.91
N LYS A 241 7.76 11.67 -12.12
CA LYS A 241 6.61 12.60 -12.16
C LYS A 241 6.49 13.25 -13.53
N ASN A 242 7.58 13.84 -14.02
CA ASN A 242 7.57 14.57 -15.29
C ASN A 242 7.38 13.67 -16.51
N ASP A 243 7.90 12.44 -16.47
CA ASP A 243 7.80 11.51 -17.61
C ASP A 243 6.43 10.81 -17.71
N ALA A 244 5.77 10.53 -16.58
CA ALA A 244 4.67 9.57 -16.55
C ALA A 244 3.45 9.96 -15.70
N TRP A 245 3.52 11.03 -14.90
CA TRP A 245 2.45 11.39 -13.96
C TRP A 245 1.97 12.83 -14.11
N LEU A 246 2.36 13.54 -15.16
CA LEU A 246 1.75 14.83 -15.50
C LEU A 246 0.35 14.63 -16.08
N ASP A 247 -0.59 15.48 -15.65
CA ASP A 247 -1.89 15.60 -16.31
C ASP A 247 -1.75 16.29 -17.68
N GLU A 248 -2.76 16.16 -18.55
CA GLU A 248 -2.76 16.81 -19.86
C GLU A 248 -2.61 18.34 -19.73
N GLY A 249 -1.48 18.87 -20.19
CA GLY A 249 -1.16 20.30 -20.12
C GLY A 249 -0.59 20.76 -18.78
N GLU A 250 -0.34 19.86 -17.83
CA GLU A 250 0.43 20.18 -16.62
C GLU A 250 1.90 20.45 -17.03
N PRO A 251 2.49 21.59 -16.61
CA PRO A 251 3.90 21.86 -16.89
C PRO A 251 4.82 20.93 -16.09
N GLU A 252 6.02 20.69 -16.62
CA GLU A 252 7.05 19.97 -15.88
C GLU A 252 7.29 20.61 -14.51
N LEU A 253 7.37 19.77 -13.49
CA LEU A 253 7.63 20.19 -12.14
C LEU A 253 9.13 20.46 -11.96
N SER A 254 9.49 21.56 -11.31
CA SER A 254 10.88 21.85 -10.96
C SER A 254 11.30 21.05 -9.73
N LYS A 255 12.62 20.90 -9.55
CA LYS A 255 13.19 20.24 -8.38
C LYS A 255 12.78 20.92 -7.07
N GLU A 256 12.80 22.24 -7.05
CA GLU A 256 12.43 23.05 -5.89
C GLU A 256 10.95 22.89 -5.55
N ALA A 257 10.08 22.89 -6.57
CA ALA A 257 8.64 22.70 -6.38
C ALA A 257 8.31 21.29 -5.86
N PHE A 258 9.00 20.26 -6.36
CA PHE A 258 8.87 18.89 -5.85
C PHE A 258 9.31 18.79 -4.38
N GLN A 259 10.47 19.35 -4.03
CA GLN A 259 10.99 19.33 -2.67
C GLN A 259 10.12 20.10 -1.66
N GLN A 260 9.39 21.12 -2.09
CA GLN A 260 8.46 21.86 -1.23
C GLN A 260 7.18 21.07 -0.91
N ARG A 261 6.78 20.15 -1.79
CA ARG A 261 5.55 19.35 -1.65
C ARG A 261 5.80 18.03 -0.95
N VAL A 262 6.98 17.44 -1.12
CA VAL A 262 7.35 16.19 -0.46
C VAL A 262 7.79 16.45 0.98
N THR A 263 7.04 15.89 1.94
CA THR A 263 7.27 16.08 3.37
C THR A 263 7.39 14.74 4.10
N LEU A 264 8.31 14.65 5.04
CA LEU A 264 8.49 13.46 5.87
C LEU A 264 7.21 13.20 6.69
N SER A 265 6.67 11.99 6.60
CA SER A 265 5.47 11.59 7.35
C SER A 265 5.73 10.45 8.33
N GLY A 266 6.71 9.59 8.07
CA GLY A 266 7.10 8.56 9.02
C GLY A 266 8.43 7.88 8.75
N ILE A 267 8.94 7.18 9.77
CA ILE A 267 10.15 6.36 9.68
C ILE A 267 9.91 5.05 10.42
N ALA A 268 10.10 3.91 9.74
CA ALA A 268 10.06 2.58 10.34
C ALA A 268 11.46 1.98 10.39
N PHE A 269 11.87 1.49 11.56
CA PHE A 269 13.13 0.79 11.76
C PHE A 269 12.89 -0.71 11.95
N TYR A 270 13.79 -1.52 11.39
CA TYR A 270 13.71 -2.97 11.45
C TYR A 270 14.83 -3.57 12.29
N ALA A 271 14.64 -4.82 12.73
CA ALA A 271 15.56 -5.50 13.63
C ALA A 271 16.95 -5.77 13.03
N ASP A 272 17.07 -5.79 11.70
CA ASP A 272 18.34 -5.89 10.98
C ASP A 272 19.10 -4.55 10.91
N GLY A 273 18.50 -3.45 11.39
CA GLY A 273 19.06 -2.10 11.31
C GLY A 273 18.73 -1.38 10.01
N SER A 274 17.95 -1.99 9.11
CA SER A 274 17.39 -1.28 7.95
C SER A 274 16.25 -0.35 8.37
N ALA A 275 15.86 0.55 7.47
CA ALA A 275 14.73 1.44 7.70
C ALA A 275 13.92 1.71 6.42
N ALA A 276 12.67 2.11 6.61
CA ALA A 276 11.82 2.68 5.57
C ALA A 276 11.41 4.10 5.96
N ILE A 277 11.54 5.05 5.03
CA ILE A 277 11.11 6.44 5.22
C ILE A 277 9.88 6.68 4.36
N TYR A 278 8.82 7.18 4.97
CA TYR A 278 7.56 7.50 4.31
C TYR A 278 7.44 9.01 4.17
N CYS A 279 7.02 9.46 2.99
CA CYS A 279 6.76 10.86 2.72
C CYS A 279 5.35 11.06 2.15
N ASN A 280 4.71 12.12 2.59
CA ASN A 280 3.55 12.69 1.92
C ASN A 280 4.05 13.52 0.74
N ASP A 281 3.31 13.49 -0.35
CA ASP A 281 3.70 14.10 -1.63
C ASP A 281 2.71 15.18 -2.08
N ASP A 282 1.77 15.56 -1.20
CA ASP A 282 0.73 16.55 -1.50
C ASP A 282 -0.05 16.20 -2.79
N GLU A 283 -0.38 14.92 -3.00
CA GLU A 283 -1.13 14.41 -4.16
C GLU A 283 -0.35 14.45 -5.50
N LEU A 284 0.98 14.59 -5.47
CA LEU A 284 1.81 14.52 -6.68
C LEU A 284 1.66 13.18 -7.43
N PHE A 285 1.43 12.09 -6.70
CA PHE A 285 1.29 10.72 -7.20
C PHE A 285 -0.09 10.13 -6.86
N LEU A 286 -1.14 10.97 -6.82
CA LEU A 286 -2.55 10.52 -6.78
C LEU A 286 -2.86 9.55 -5.63
N GLY A 287 -2.52 9.95 -4.40
CA GLY A 287 -2.76 9.18 -3.18
C GLY A 287 -1.79 8.04 -2.90
N HIS A 288 -0.70 7.90 -3.67
CA HIS A 288 0.39 6.99 -3.32
C HIS A 288 1.31 7.63 -2.28
N THR A 289 1.79 6.83 -1.34
CA THR A 289 2.84 7.23 -0.41
C THR A 289 4.19 7.00 -1.05
N ILE A 290 5.10 7.95 -0.86
CA ILE A 290 6.50 7.74 -1.26
C ILE A 290 7.20 6.95 -0.16
N GLU A 291 7.83 5.84 -0.51
CA GLU A 291 8.64 5.02 0.39
C GLU A 291 10.09 4.95 -0.07
N ILE A 292 11.02 5.33 0.81
CA ILE A 292 12.46 5.18 0.62
C ILE A 292 12.94 3.99 1.44
N SER A 293 13.56 3.02 0.76
CA SER A 293 14.24 1.90 1.42
C SER A 293 15.68 2.27 1.79
N VAL A 294 16.02 2.04 3.05
CA VAL A 294 17.33 2.36 3.64
C VAL A 294 18.00 1.06 4.10
N ALA A 295 19.25 0.87 3.70
CA ALA A 295 20.04 -0.29 4.11
C ALA A 295 20.44 -0.22 5.59
N GLU A 296 20.86 -1.35 6.14
CA GLU A 296 21.37 -1.53 7.51
C GLU A 296 22.53 -0.58 7.87
N ASN A 297 23.25 -0.05 6.86
CA ASN A 297 24.33 0.91 7.03
C ASN A 297 23.88 2.39 6.85
N GLY A 298 22.57 2.65 6.84
CA GLY A 298 21.97 3.98 6.67
C GLY A 298 22.00 4.52 5.24
N LYS A 299 22.47 3.75 4.25
CA LYS A 299 22.54 4.21 2.85
C LYS A 299 21.21 4.05 2.13
N TYR A 300 20.93 5.02 1.25
CA TYR A 300 19.86 4.95 0.27
C TYR A 300 19.96 3.67 -0.58
N ARG A 301 18.88 2.90 -0.69
CA ARG A 301 18.77 1.78 -1.65
C ARG A 301 17.97 2.18 -2.88
N THR A 302 16.73 2.59 -2.65
CA THR A 302 15.77 2.93 -3.71
C THR A 302 14.61 3.71 -3.10
N ALA A 303 13.85 4.38 -3.96
CA ALA A 303 12.55 4.94 -3.62
C ALA A 303 11.48 4.40 -4.57
N HIS A 304 10.27 4.24 -4.08
CA HIS A 304 9.14 3.78 -4.87
C HIS A 304 7.83 4.36 -4.34
N LEU A 305 6.78 4.21 -5.15
CA LEU A 305 5.42 4.60 -4.78
C LEU A 305 4.71 3.37 -4.21
N ALA A 306 4.14 3.51 -3.02
CA ALA A 306 3.38 2.48 -2.33
C ALA A 306 1.91 2.92 -2.20
N GLY A 307 0.95 2.07 -2.62
CA GLY A 307 -0.50 2.37 -2.57
C GLY A 307 -1.37 1.50 -3.47
#